data_AF-A0A178IP73-F1
#
_entry.id   AF-A0A178IP73-F1
#
_cell.length_a   1.000
_cell.length_b   1.000
_cell.length_c   1.000
_cell.angle_alpha   90.00
_cell.angle_beta   90.00
_cell.angle_gamma   90.00
#
_symmetry.space_group_name_H-M   'P 1'
#
loop_
_entity.id
_entity.type
_entity.pdbx_description
1 polymer ?
#
loop_
_entity_poly.entity_id
_entity_poly.type
_entity_poly.pdbx_seq_one_letter_code
_entity_poly.pdbx_strand_id
1 'polypeptide(L)'
;MFADLDELNAFAWHWCGHTANRRVHATTKKIPCDLLAEENLQPLRVPRPFTEPRKVDAESFVSWRGSRYSVPPAHAGKEVFVAATAGRVFIRAGELIVAEHAQAAKSGQSVADPAHLAEVWRLSVPAAQEKKAPSWRLSFETAVPVRPLSVYAEVAS
;
A
#
# COMPACT_ATOMS: atom_id res chain seq x y z
N MET A 1 -9.12 -34.77 -16.61
CA MET A 1 -9.09 -33.85 -15.45
C MET A 1 -7.72 -33.21 -15.46
N PHE A 2 -7.63 -31.90 -15.31
CA PHE A 2 -6.34 -31.20 -15.26
C PHE A 2 -5.77 -31.26 -13.84
N ALA A 3 -4.46 -31.31 -13.70
CA ALA A 3 -3.74 -31.40 -12.43
C ALA A 3 -3.65 -30.04 -11.72
N ASP A 4 -3.48 -28.96 -12.48
CA ASP A 4 -3.42 -27.59 -11.96
C ASP A 4 -3.92 -26.55 -12.98
N LEU A 5 -3.87 -25.28 -12.56
CA LEU A 5 -4.30 -24.15 -13.39
C LEU A 5 -3.36 -23.90 -14.57
N ASP A 6 -2.07 -24.20 -14.43
CA ASP A 6 -1.08 -23.97 -15.48
C ASP A 6 -1.28 -24.97 -16.63
N GLU A 7 -1.57 -26.23 -16.31
CA GLU A 7 -1.93 -27.26 -17.29
C GLU A 7 -3.23 -26.90 -18.03
N LEU A 8 -4.26 -26.45 -17.30
CA LEU A 8 -5.51 -25.97 -17.90
C LEU A 8 -5.25 -24.78 -18.84
N ASN A 9 -4.45 -23.81 -18.40
CA ASN A 9 -4.10 -22.64 -19.21
C ASN A 9 -3.31 -23.04 -20.46
N ALA A 10 -2.32 -23.92 -20.33
CA ALA A 10 -1.54 -24.42 -21.46
C ALA A 10 -2.43 -25.13 -22.48
N PHE A 11 -3.36 -25.97 -22.01
CA PHE A 11 -4.35 -26.61 -22.87
C PHE A 11 -5.25 -25.60 -23.59
N ALA A 12 -5.78 -24.61 -22.86
CA ALA A 12 -6.63 -23.56 -23.44
C ALA A 12 -5.88 -22.76 -24.51
N TRP A 13 -4.65 -22.35 -24.24
CA TRP A 13 -3.78 -21.66 -25.21
C TRP A 13 -3.52 -22.52 -26.44
N HIS A 14 -3.20 -23.79 -26.24
CA HIS A 14 -3.00 -24.73 -27.34
C HIS A 14 -4.27 -24.88 -28.18
N TRP A 15 -5.44 -25.05 -27.56
CA TRP A 15 -6.71 -25.19 -28.26
C TRP A 15 -7.09 -23.91 -29.03
N CYS A 16 -6.89 -22.73 -28.44
CA CYS A 16 -7.11 -21.45 -29.13
C CYS A 16 -6.23 -21.33 -30.38
N GLY A 17 -4.92 -21.57 -30.24
CA GLY A 17 -3.97 -21.43 -31.34
C GLY A 17 -4.14 -22.46 -32.45
N HIS A 18 -4.45 -23.71 -32.11
CA HIS A 18 -4.43 -24.81 -33.08
C HIS A 18 -5.80 -25.17 -33.64
N THR A 19 -6.88 -24.88 -32.90
CA THR A 19 -8.25 -25.27 -33.25
C THR A 19 -9.14 -24.05 -33.44
N ALA A 20 -9.33 -23.23 -32.41
CA ALA A 20 -10.35 -22.18 -32.43
C ALA A 20 -10.04 -21.07 -33.46
N ASN A 21 -8.77 -20.65 -33.53
CA ASN A 21 -8.36 -19.57 -34.41
C ASN A 21 -8.06 -20.02 -35.86
N ARG A 22 -7.90 -21.33 -36.08
CA ARG A 22 -7.60 -21.93 -37.41
C ARG A 22 -8.79 -22.60 -38.08
N ARG A 23 -9.89 -22.87 -37.35
CA ARG A 23 -11.10 -23.46 -37.96
C ARG A 23 -11.80 -22.46 -38.85
N VAL A 24 -12.45 -22.96 -39.90
CA VAL A 24 -13.38 -22.16 -40.70
C VAL A 24 -14.58 -21.77 -39.85
N HIS A 25 -14.79 -20.47 -39.64
CA HIS A 25 -15.90 -20.00 -38.83
C HIS A 25 -17.25 -20.24 -39.53
N ALA A 26 -18.24 -20.74 -38.80
CA ALA A 26 -19.53 -21.12 -39.39
C ALA A 26 -20.27 -19.95 -40.06
N THR A 27 -20.21 -18.76 -39.46
CA THR A 27 -20.88 -17.54 -39.94
C THR A 27 -20.08 -16.83 -41.04
N THR A 28 -18.78 -16.63 -40.83
CA THR A 28 -17.92 -15.81 -41.71
C THR A 28 -17.34 -16.60 -42.86
N LYS A 29 -17.39 -17.95 -42.78
CA LYS A 29 -16.77 -18.90 -43.73
C LYS A 29 -15.28 -18.67 -44.00
N LYS A 30 -14.62 -17.87 -43.17
CA LYS A 30 -13.19 -17.56 -43.19
C LYS A 30 -12.51 -18.09 -41.92
N ILE A 31 -11.19 -18.20 -41.98
CA ILE A 31 -10.35 -18.53 -40.83
C ILE A 31 -10.08 -17.25 -40.02
N PRO A 32 -10.37 -17.20 -38.71
CA PRO A 32 -10.18 -16.01 -37.89
C PRO A 32 -8.77 -15.41 -37.93
N CYS A 33 -7.71 -16.24 -37.91
CA CYS A 33 -6.33 -15.76 -38.00
C CYS A 33 -6.03 -15.05 -39.32
N ASP A 34 -6.52 -15.57 -40.44
CA ASP A 34 -6.30 -14.96 -41.76
C ASP A 34 -7.05 -13.63 -41.86
N LEU A 35 -8.28 -13.60 -41.33
CA LEU A 35 -9.11 -12.40 -41.30
C LEU A 35 -8.47 -11.30 -40.43
N LEU A 36 -7.93 -11.66 -39.26
CA LEU A 36 -7.25 -10.71 -38.37
C LEU A 36 -6.05 -10.02 -39.06
N ALA A 37 -5.34 -10.71 -39.96
CA ALA A 37 -4.24 -10.11 -40.72
C ALA A 37 -4.71 -9.13 -41.80
N GLU A 38 -5.94 -9.29 -42.30
CA GLU A 38 -6.58 -8.36 -43.25
C GLU A 38 -7.17 -7.11 -42.55
N GLU A 39 -7.36 -7.15 -41.23
CA GLU A 39 -7.96 -6.05 -40.47
C GLU A 39 -6.98 -4.90 -40.22
N ASN A 40 -7.35 -3.69 -40.65
CA ASN A 40 -6.63 -2.45 -40.32
C ASN A 40 -7.03 -1.93 -38.94
N LEU A 41 -6.62 -2.63 -37.89
CA LEU A 41 -6.94 -2.27 -36.50
C LEU A 41 -6.25 -0.97 -36.09
N GLN A 42 -6.98 -0.10 -35.39
CA GLN A 42 -6.39 1.07 -34.76
C GLN A 42 -5.67 0.67 -33.46
N PRO A 43 -4.46 1.20 -33.20
CA PRO A 43 -3.76 0.93 -31.96
C PRO A 43 -4.58 1.44 -30.77
N LEU A 44 -4.75 0.57 -29.76
CA LEU A 44 -5.42 0.95 -28.53
C LEU A 44 -4.57 2.02 -27.83
N ARG A 45 -5.20 3.13 -27.42
CA ARG A 45 -4.55 4.08 -26.49
C ARG A 45 -4.23 3.32 -25.21
N VAL A 46 -2.97 3.42 -24.77
CA VAL A 46 -2.39 2.67 -23.65
C VAL A 46 -3.43 2.42 -22.55
N PRO A 47 -3.82 1.16 -22.29
CA PRO A 47 -4.87 0.88 -21.31
C PRO A 47 -4.43 1.43 -19.96
N ARG A 48 -5.29 2.22 -19.32
CA ARG A 48 -5.02 2.68 -17.95
C ARG A 48 -4.99 1.44 -17.06
N PRO A 49 -3.94 1.23 -16.26
CA PRO A 49 -3.90 0.10 -15.36
C PRO A 49 -5.04 0.21 -14.36
N PHE A 50 -5.57 -0.94 -13.93
CA PHE A 50 -6.59 -0.97 -12.89
C PHE A 50 -6.04 -0.33 -11.62
N THR A 51 -6.75 0.68 -11.12
CA THR A 51 -6.37 1.44 -9.93
C THR A 51 -7.32 1.13 -8.77
N GLU A 52 -6.77 0.96 -7.58
CA GLU A 52 -7.53 0.82 -6.33
C GLU A 52 -7.31 2.06 -5.44
N PRO A 53 -8.38 2.72 -4.95
CA PRO A 53 -8.24 3.79 -3.98
C PRO A 53 -7.79 3.22 -2.63
N ARG A 54 -6.79 3.86 -2.02
CA ARG A 54 -6.24 3.51 -0.71
C ARG A 54 -5.92 4.77 0.07
N LYS A 55 -6.11 4.71 1.39
CA LYS A 55 -5.77 5.81 2.29
C LYS A 55 -4.33 5.67 2.78
N VAL A 56 -3.59 6.77 2.74
CA VAL A 56 -2.24 6.86 3.33
C VAL A 56 -2.38 6.96 4.84
N ASP A 57 -1.62 6.15 5.58
CA ASP A 57 -1.58 6.22 7.04
C ASP A 57 -0.76 7.43 7.55
N ALA A 58 -0.70 7.58 8.88
CA ALA A 58 0.03 8.67 9.52
C ALA A 58 1.56 8.52 9.40
N GLU A 59 2.05 7.31 9.16
CA GLU A 59 3.48 6.99 8.97
C GLU A 59 3.91 7.21 7.51
N SER A 60 3.01 7.71 6.65
CA SER A 60 3.22 7.91 5.22
C SER A 60 3.40 6.59 4.44
N PHE A 61 2.60 5.57 4.77
CA PHE A 61 2.53 4.29 4.06
C PHE A 61 1.13 3.99 3.54
N VAL A 62 1.08 3.14 2.51
CA VAL A 62 -0.14 2.59 1.92
C VAL A 62 -0.08 1.08 1.89
N SER A 63 -1.14 0.44 2.39
CA SER A 63 -1.29 -1.02 2.36
C SER A 63 -1.96 -1.48 1.06
N TRP A 64 -1.28 -2.33 0.30
CA TRP A 64 -1.79 -2.91 -0.94
C TRP A 64 -1.31 -4.36 -1.12
N ARG A 65 -2.24 -5.27 -1.47
CA ARG A 65 -2.02 -6.73 -1.58
C ARG A 65 -1.21 -7.35 -0.42
N GLY A 66 -1.52 -6.90 0.80
CA GLY A 66 -0.88 -7.40 2.02
C GLY A 66 0.55 -6.90 2.26
N SER A 67 1.04 -5.93 1.48
CA SER A 67 2.34 -5.27 1.69
C SER A 67 2.16 -3.76 1.89
N ARG A 68 3.12 -3.09 2.52
CA ARG A 68 3.10 -1.63 2.75
C ARG A 68 4.10 -0.94 1.81
N TYR A 69 3.71 0.19 1.27
CA TYR A 69 4.53 1.00 0.37
C TYR A 69 4.61 2.43 0.87
N SER A 70 5.82 2.98 0.98
CA SER A 70 6.00 4.38 1.44
C SER A 70 5.49 5.38 0.41
N VAL A 71 5.03 6.53 0.89
CA VAL A 71 4.54 7.66 0.10
C VAL A 71 5.17 8.94 0.67
N PRO A 72 5.38 10.00 -0.13
CA PRO A 72 5.84 11.27 0.42
C PRO A 72 4.92 11.77 1.55
N PRO A 73 5.47 12.28 2.67
CA PRO A 73 4.68 12.68 3.84
C PRO A 73 3.65 13.77 3.58
N ALA A 74 3.82 14.57 2.53
CA ALA A 74 2.84 15.56 2.08
C ALA A 74 1.46 14.96 1.72
N HIS A 75 1.39 13.64 1.53
CA HIS A 75 0.17 12.90 1.22
C HIS A 75 -0.35 12.04 2.39
N ALA A 76 0.27 12.10 3.58
CA ALA A 76 -0.22 11.41 4.76
C ALA A 76 -1.69 11.78 5.06
N GLY A 77 -2.53 10.78 5.33
CA GLY A 77 -3.96 10.94 5.58
C GLY A 77 -4.84 11.20 4.34
N LYS A 78 -4.26 11.39 3.15
CA LYS A 78 -5.02 11.57 1.89
C LYS A 78 -5.34 10.22 1.24
N GLU A 79 -6.30 10.25 0.32
CA GLU A 79 -6.59 9.11 -0.55
C GLU A 79 -5.70 9.16 -1.79
N VAL A 80 -5.15 8.01 -2.18
CA VAL A 80 -4.29 7.81 -3.35
C VAL A 80 -4.75 6.57 -4.11
N PHE A 81 -4.41 6.52 -5.40
CA PHE A 81 -4.71 5.39 -6.28
C PHE A 81 -3.46 4.53 -6.47
N VAL A 82 -3.60 3.24 -6.18
CA VAL A 82 -2.52 2.26 -6.36
C VAL A 82 -2.82 1.42 -7.59
N ALA A 83 -1.85 1.33 -8.49
CA ALA A 83 -1.87 0.45 -9.65
C ALA A 83 -0.61 -0.41 -9.67
N ALA A 84 -0.70 -1.62 -10.23
CA ALA A 84 0.48 -2.44 -10.47
C ALA A 84 0.57 -2.85 -11.93
N THR A 85 1.77 -2.77 -12.48
CA THR A 85 2.04 -3.13 -13.88
C THR A 85 3.48 -3.65 -13.97
N ALA A 86 3.65 -4.79 -14.64
CA ALA A 86 4.97 -5.39 -14.89
C ALA A 86 5.84 -5.53 -13.62
N GLY A 87 5.24 -5.92 -12.48
CA GLY A 87 5.97 -6.10 -11.21
C GLY A 87 6.38 -4.81 -10.50
N ARG A 88 5.85 -3.66 -10.92
CA ARG A 88 6.01 -2.38 -10.22
C ARG A 88 4.66 -1.89 -9.69
N VAL A 89 4.71 -1.18 -8.58
CA VAL A 89 3.58 -0.54 -7.92
C VAL A 89 3.71 0.97 -8.08
N PHE A 90 2.69 1.59 -8.67
CA PHE A 90 2.60 3.03 -8.90
C PHE A 90 1.53 3.58 -7.97
N ILE A 91 1.89 4.62 -7.21
CA ILE A 91 0.99 5.32 -6.30
C ILE A 91 0.74 6.71 -6.89
N ARG A 92 -0.53 7.06 -7.07
CA ARG A 92 -0.95 8.33 -7.70
C ARG A 92 -1.83 9.14 -6.77
N ALA A 93 -1.61 10.45 -6.74
CA ALA A 93 -2.54 11.41 -6.17
C ALA A 93 -3.20 12.17 -7.34
N GLY A 94 -4.42 11.77 -7.71
CA GLY A 94 -5.06 12.22 -8.95
C GLY A 94 -4.27 11.77 -10.18
N GLU A 95 -3.89 12.71 -11.05
CA GLU A 95 -3.10 12.41 -12.25
C GLU A 95 -1.58 12.33 -11.98
N LEU A 96 -1.10 12.78 -10.82
CA LEU A 96 0.33 12.80 -10.49
C LEU A 96 0.78 11.46 -9.87
N ILE A 97 1.89 10.90 -10.39
CA ILE A 97 2.58 9.78 -9.73
C ILE A 97 3.39 10.35 -8.57
N VAL A 98 3.09 9.92 -7.36
CA VAL A 98 3.73 10.41 -6.12
C VAL A 98 4.79 9.44 -5.61
N ALA A 99 4.70 8.15 -5.95
CA ALA A 99 5.71 7.16 -5.62
C ALA A 99 5.68 5.97 -6.59
N GLU A 100 6.84 5.38 -6.81
CA GLU A 100 7.02 4.14 -7.58
C GLU A 100 7.84 3.15 -6.77
N HIS A 101 7.40 1.89 -6.71
CA HIS A 101 8.06 0.84 -5.96
C HIS A 101 8.15 -0.45 -6.77
N ALA A 102 9.15 -1.28 -6.48
CA ALA A 102 9.09 -2.68 -6.89
C ALA A 102 7.99 -3.40 -6.10
N GLN A 103 7.23 -4.28 -6.76
CA GLN A 103 6.22 -5.08 -6.09
C GLN A 103 6.89 -6.03 -5.09
N ALA A 104 6.36 -6.08 -3.87
CA ALA A 104 6.84 -6.97 -2.82
C ALA A 104 6.78 -8.45 -3.28
N ALA A 105 7.84 -9.20 -2.97
CA ALA A 105 7.94 -10.61 -3.33
C ALA A 105 7.03 -11.51 -2.48
N LYS A 106 6.74 -11.08 -1.24
CA LYS A 106 5.86 -11.78 -0.29
C LYS A 106 4.94 -10.80 0.41
N SER A 107 3.77 -11.26 0.84
CA SER A 107 2.90 -10.49 1.73
C SER A 107 3.60 -10.24 3.09
N GLY A 108 3.26 -9.13 3.72
CA GLY A 108 3.82 -8.67 4.99
C GLY A 108 5.08 -7.81 4.86
N GLN A 109 5.59 -7.58 3.64
CA GLN A 109 6.76 -6.75 3.43
C GLN A 109 6.41 -5.26 3.43
N SER A 110 7.37 -4.43 3.86
CA SER A 110 7.30 -2.97 3.74
C SER A 110 8.39 -2.50 2.78
N VAL A 111 7.98 -1.90 1.67
CA VAL A 111 8.87 -1.32 0.65
C VAL A 111 8.89 0.20 0.86
N ALA A 112 10.04 0.70 1.31
CA ALA A 112 10.20 2.12 1.62
C ALA A 112 11.28 2.75 0.75
N ASP A 113 10.99 3.96 0.25
CA ASP A 113 11.99 4.83 -0.35
C ASP A 113 12.74 5.56 0.78
N PRO A 114 14.09 5.50 0.82
CA PRO A 114 14.88 6.24 1.79
C PRO A 114 14.58 7.74 1.84
N ALA A 115 14.22 8.37 0.71
CA ALA A 115 13.89 9.79 0.66
C ALA A 115 12.61 10.10 1.44
N HIS A 116 11.58 9.27 1.33
CA HIS A 116 10.35 9.42 2.09
C HIS A 116 10.62 9.29 3.59
N LEU A 117 11.42 8.30 3.99
CA LEU A 117 11.78 8.09 5.40
C LEU A 117 12.58 9.26 5.96
N ALA A 118 13.55 9.79 5.20
CA ALA A 118 14.32 10.95 5.60
C ALA A 118 13.43 12.19 5.79
N GLU A 119 12.41 12.36 4.94
CA GLU A 119 11.44 13.45 5.09
C GLU A 119 10.53 13.27 6.30
N VAL A 120 10.01 12.06 6.55
CA VAL A 120 9.26 11.75 7.78
C VAL A 120 10.12 12.07 9.00
N TRP A 121 11.38 11.64 9.01
CA TRP A 121 12.31 11.91 10.11
C TRP A 121 12.51 13.40 10.31
N ARG A 122 12.79 14.14 9.25
CA ARG A 122 12.95 15.61 9.29
C ARG A 122 11.73 16.31 9.90
N LEU A 123 10.52 15.87 9.54
CA LEU A 123 9.27 16.43 10.07
C LEU A 123 8.97 15.98 11.51
N SER A 124 9.48 14.81 11.90
CA SER A 124 9.26 14.21 13.22
C SER A 124 10.26 14.69 14.27
N VAL A 125 11.43 15.20 13.87
CA VAL A 125 12.36 15.86 14.80
C VAL A 125 11.69 17.14 15.28
N PRO A 126 11.32 17.24 16.57
CA PRO A 126 10.75 18.47 17.08
C PRO A 126 11.79 19.56 16.86
N ALA A 127 11.40 20.66 16.20
CA ALA A 127 12.17 21.89 16.25
C ALA A 127 12.50 22.14 17.72
N ALA A 128 13.75 22.51 18.03
CA ALA A 128 14.21 22.73 19.40
C ALA A 128 13.26 23.73 20.08
N GLN A 129 12.24 23.21 20.75
CA GLN A 129 11.33 24.01 21.54
C GLN A 129 12.13 24.38 22.76
N GLU A 130 12.25 25.68 23.01
CA GLU A 130 12.68 26.15 24.32
C GLU A 130 11.80 25.45 25.34
N LYS A 131 12.42 24.54 26.10
CA LYS A 131 11.73 23.84 27.19
C LYS A 131 11.32 24.93 28.16
N LYS A 132 10.06 25.38 28.10
CA LYS A 132 9.50 26.25 29.12
C LYS A 132 9.80 25.58 30.45
N ALA A 133 10.50 26.31 31.32
CA ALA A 133 10.77 25.82 32.65
C ALA A 133 9.43 25.34 33.24
N PRO A 134 9.37 24.12 33.79
CA PRO A 134 8.12 23.59 34.32
C PRO A 134 7.50 24.62 35.26
N SER A 135 6.21 24.89 35.09
CA SER A 135 5.48 25.84 35.94
C SER A 135 5.25 25.30 37.35
N TRP A 136 5.47 23.99 37.56
CA TRP A 136 5.42 23.39 38.87
C TRP A 136 6.72 23.69 39.62
N ARG A 137 6.57 24.14 40.87
CA ARG A 137 7.65 24.13 41.86
C ARG A 137 7.34 23.01 42.82
N LEU A 138 8.20 21.98 42.86
CA LEU A 138 8.15 20.95 43.88
C LEU A 138 8.84 21.51 45.13
N SER A 139 8.06 21.78 46.17
CA SER A 139 8.59 22.08 47.51
C SER A 139 8.34 20.89 48.42
N PHE A 140 9.40 20.35 49.02
CA PHE A 140 9.34 19.26 50.00
C PHE A 140 9.31 19.77 51.45
N GLU A 141 9.05 21.07 51.64
CA GLU A 141 9.10 21.76 52.95
C GLU A 141 7.82 21.60 53.77
N THR A 142 6.78 20.96 53.22
CA THR A 142 5.57 20.67 53.98
C THR A 142 5.89 19.63 55.05
N ALA A 143 6.01 20.08 56.30
CA ALA A 143 6.11 19.21 57.46
C ALA A 143 4.83 18.37 57.57
N VAL A 144 4.90 17.11 57.12
CA VAL A 144 3.80 16.17 57.26
C VAL A 144 3.67 15.81 58.75
N PRO A 145 2.49 16.02 59.37
CA PRO A 145 2.31 15.69 60.77
C PRO A 145 2.42 14.17 60.97
N VAL A 146 3.50 13.73 61.59
CA VAL A 146 3.69 12.33 62.00
C VAL A 146 2.80 12.09 63.21
N ARG A 147 1.68 11.38 63.03
CA ARG A 147 0.85 10.93 64.14
C ARG A 147 1.44 9.65 64.73
N PRO A 148 1.47 9.51 66.07
CA PRO A 148 1.90 8.27 66.71
C PRO A 148 0.96 7.12 66.32
N LEU A 149 1.55 5.93 66.14
CA LEU A 149 0.90 4.72 65.63
C LEU A 149 -0.31 4.28 66.48
N SER A 150 -0.36 4.67 67.76
CA SER A 150 -1.45 4.36 68.70
C SER A 150 -2.83 4.86 68.23
N VAL A 151 -2.88 5.98 67.49
CA VAL A 151 -4.13 6.55 66.97
C VAL A 151 -4.85 5.60 66.01
N TYR A 152 -4.11 4.73 65.33
CA TYR A 152 -4.70 3.75 64.40
C TYR A 152 -5.01 2.40 65.06
N ALA A 153 -4.43 2.14 66.24
CA ALA A 153 -4.70 0.91 66.99
C ALA A 153 -6.09 0.89 67.63
N GLU A 154 -6.64 2.07 67.97
CA GLU A 154 -7.95 2.21 68.61
C GLU A 154 -9.14 2.03 67.66
N VAL A 155 -8.92 2.11 66.34
CA VAL A 155 -9.98 1.95 65.32
C VAL A 155 -10.06 0.49 64.85
N ALA A 156 -9.17 -0.39 65.34
CA ALA A 156 -9.10 -1.80 64.97
C ALA A 156 -9.81 -2.75 65.95
N SER A 157 -10.61 -2.23 66.89
CA SER A 157 -11.46 -2.99 67.83
C SER A 157 -12.93 -2.70 67.59
#